data_AF-A0A2E8SQ91-F1
#
_entry.id   AF-A0A2E8SQ91-F1
#
_cell.length_a   1.000
_cell.length_b   1.000
_cell.length_c   1.000
_cell.angle_alpha   90.00
_cell.angle_beta   90.00
_cell.angle_gamma   90.00
#
_symmetry.space_group_name_H-M   'P 1'
#
loop_
_entity.id
_entity.type
_entity.pdbx_description
1 polymer ?
#
loop_
_entity_poly.entity_id
_entity_poly.type
_entity_poly.pdbx_seq_one_letter_code
_entity_poly.pdbx_strand_id
1 'polypeptide(L)' 'MTKVIIHGSKGRMGQMLIACGKKMDGLDIVIGVDE' A
#
# COMPACT_ATOMS: atom_id res chain seq x y z
N MET A 1 -7.74 0.17 -13.25
CA MET A 1 -7.54 -0.16 -11.82
C MET A 1 -6.14 -0.75 -11.70
N THR A 2 -5.25 -0.06 -11.01
CA THR A 2 -3.83 -0.43 -10.89
C THR A 2 -3.60 -1.13 -9.56
N LYS A 3 -3.07 -2.35 -9.60
CA LYS A 3 -2.76 -3.15 -8.43
C LYS A 3 -1.36 -2.86 -7.95
N VAL A 4 -1.20 -2.58 -6.66
CA VAL A 4 0.08 -2.24 -6.04
C VAL A 4 0.37 -3.17 -4.87
N ILE A 5 1.62 -3.65 -4.81
CA ILE A 5 2.16 -4.46 -3.70
C ILE A 5 3.20 -3.60 -2.98
N ILE A 6 3.16 -3.59 -1.64
CA ILE A 6 4.08 -2.83 -0.80
C ILE A 6 4.90 -3.81 0.04
N HIS A 7 6.22 -3.83 -0.16
CA HIS A 7 7.15 -4.54 0.71
C HIS A 7 7.52 -3.66 1.91
N GLY A 8 7.62 -4.24 3.11
CA GLY A 8 7.86 -3.49 4.37
C GLY A 8 6.64 -2.67 4.81
N SER A 9 5.46 -3.23 4.57
CA SER A 9 4.16 -2.62 4.85
C SER A 9 3.91 -2.24 6.32
N LYS A 10 4.54 -2.91 7.29
CA LYS A 10 4.47 -2.62 8.73
C LYS A 10 5.38 -1.46 9.12
N GLY A 11 6.34 -1.08 8.28
CA GLY A 11 7.21 0.06 8.49
C GLY A 11 6.46 1.39 8.38
N ARG A 12 7.02 2.46 8.96
CA ARG A 12 6.42 3.81 8.95
C ARG A 12 6.06 4.29 7.53
N MET A 13 6.96 4.03 6.57
CA MET A 13 6.74 4.38 5.17
C MET A 13 5.66 3.51 4.51
N GLY A 14 5.66 2.21 4.76
CA GLY A 14 4.65 1.29 4.24
C GLY A 14 3.24 1.68 4.68
N GLN A 15 3.06 1.97 5.97
CA GLN A 15 1.78 2.45 6.52
C GLN A 15 1.34 3.80 5.90
N MET A 16 2.29 4.72 5.67
CA MET A 16 1.98 5.99 5.00
C MET A 16 1.51 5.79 3.55
N LEU A 17 2.20 4.94 2.78
CA LEU A 17 1.82 4.63 1.40
C LEU A 17 0.44 3.95 1.34
N ILE A 18 0.13 3.08 2.30
CA ILE A 18 -1.20 2.46 2.43
C ILE A 18 -2.28 3.52 2.69
N ALA A 19 -2.02 4.46 3.60
CA ALA A 19 -2.96 5.53 3.93
C ALA A 19 -3.23 6.46 2.73
N CYS A 20 -2.19 6.75 1.92
CA CYS A 20 -2.34 7.53 0.70
C CYS A 20 -3.14 6.78 -0.36
N GLY A 21 -2.79 5.53 -0.66
CA GLY A 21 -3.47 4.75 -1.71
C GLY A 21 -4.95 4.50 -1.43
N LYS A 22 -5.36 4.41 -0.16
CA LYS A 22 -6.79 4.33 0.23
C LYS A 22 -7.62 5.57 -0.15
N LYS A 23 -6.98 6.72 -0.37
CA LYS A 23 -7.62 7.99 -0.73
C LYS A 23 -7.54 8.29 -2.23
N MET A 24 -6.93 7.41 -3.01
CA MET A 24 -6.69 7.62 -4.43
C MET A 24 -7.60 6.72 -5.26
N ASP A 25 -8.36 7.34 -6.17
CA ASP A 25 -9.17 6.59 -7.12
C ASP A 25 -8.30 5.84 -8.12
N GLY A 26 -8.71 4.61 -8.44
CA GLY A 26 -8.05 3.77 -9.43
C GLY A 26 -6.87 2.95 -8.92
N LEU A 27 -6.51 3.04 -7.63
CA LEU A 27 -5.53 2.18 -6.97
C LEU A 27 -6.18 1.10 -6.12
N ASP A 28 -5.64 -0.12 -6.19
CA ASP A 28 -6.01 -1.25 -5.35
C ASP A 28 -4.74 -1.80 -4.68
N ILE A 29 -4.64 -1.68 -3.35
CA ILE A 29 -3.47 -2.15 -2.59
C ILE A 29 -3.73 -3.59 -2.15
N VAL A 30 -3.10 -4.54 -2.83
CA VAL A 30 -3.46 -5.96 -2.80
C VAL A 30 -2.64 -6.74 -1.77
N ILE A 31 -2.47 -6.20 -0.56
CA ILE A 31 -1.71 -6.78 0.57
C ILE A 31 -0.20 -6.50 0.48
N GLY A 32 0.33 -6.07 1.63
CA GLY A 32 1.74 -5.79 1.83
C GLY A 32 2.50 -7.02 2.31
N VAL A 33 3.72 -7.20 1.80
CA VAL A 33 4.61 -8.29 2.20
C VAL A 33 5.54 -7.75 3.28
N ASP A 34 5.56 -8.40 4.44
CA ASP A 34 6.52 -8.17 5.53
C ASP A 34 7.17 -9.48 5.92
N GLU A 35 8.47 -9.45 6.21
CA GLU A 35 9.17 -10.47 6.99
C GLU A 35 8.98 -10.24 8.50
#